data_AF-A0A0S9DRZ3-F1
#
_entry.id   AF-A0A0S9DRZ3-F1
#
_cell.length_a   1.000
_cell.length_b   1.000
_cell.length_c   1.000
_cell.angle_alpha   90.00
_cell.angle_beta   90.00
_cell.angle_gamma   90.00
#
_symmetry.space_group_name_H-M   'P 1'
#
loop_
_entity.id
_entity.type
_entity.pdbx_description
1 polymer ?
#
loop_
_entity_poly.entity_id
_entity_poly.type
_entity_poly.pdbx_seq_one_letter_code
_entity_poly.pdbx_strand_id
1 'polypeptide(L)'
;MTTDTPMQRGGTGELRTDLAPLTSRFGLLESAESATWLSGRMGDDSVPGPSTYWIDAIVTLPEADYQALLDDYTAVDTTTAPVVESPLDEQLPDGQYLASPELDAAFSQDAFRSTVHLSTDGQTLILRSVFQ
;
A
#
# COMPACT_ATOMS: atom_id res chain seq x y z
N MET A 1 -25.06 -12.31 -20.92
CA MET A 1 -24.71 -11.89 -19.55
C MET A 1 -23.25 -11.55 -19.59
N THR A 2 -22.89 -10.27 -19.62
CA THR A 2 -21.48 -9.86 -19.61
C THR A 2 -21.02 -9.99 -18.17
N THR A 3 -20.29 -11.06 -17.85
CA THR A 3 -19.49 -11.11 -16.63
C THR A 3 -18.42 -10.04 -16.77
N ASP A 4 -18.60 -8.94 -16.05
CA ASP A 4 -17.51 -8.04 -15.67
C ASP A 4 -16.56 -8.89 -14.81
N THR A 5 -15.58 -9.53 -15.46
CA THR A 5 -14.53 -10.24 -14.73
C THR A 5 -13.77 -9.16 -14.00
N PRO A 6 -13.76 -9.14 -12.65
CA PRO A 6 -12.97 -8.15 -11.93
C PRO A 6 -11.54 -8.25 -12.41
N MET A 7 -10.93 -7.13 -12.79
CA MET A 7 -9.56 -7.06 -13.26
C MET A 7 -8.66 -7.83 -12.29
N GLN A 8 -8.13 -8.97 -12.71
CA GLN A 8 -7.29 -9.78 -11.83
C GLN A 8 -5.98 -9.03 -11.60
N ARG A 9 -5.55 -8.94 -10.34
CA ARG A 9 -4.22 -8.43 -9.99
C ARG A 9 -3.20 -9.48 -10.42
N GLY A 10 -2.61 -9.30 -11.59
CA GLY A 10 -1.51 -10.14 -12.08
C GLY A 10 -0.18 -9.65 -11.52
N GLY A 11 0.71 -10.55 -11.16
CA GLY A 11 2.06 -10.24 -10.68
C GLY A 11 2.88 -11.53 -10.57
N THR A 12 4.19 -11.43 -10.44
CA THR A 12 5.04 -12.63 -10.23
C THR A 12 4.79 -13.28 -8.86
N GLY A 13 4.05 -12.62 -7.96
CA GLY A 13 3.88 -13.05 -6.57
C GLY A 13 5.17 -12.98 -5.76
N GLU A 14 6.21 -12.35 -6.31
CA GLU A 14 7.53 -12.30 -5.68
C GLU A 14 7.60 -11.15 -4.68
N LEU A 15 7.66 -11.52 -3.39
CA LEU A 15 7.89 -10.59 -2.30
C LEU A 15 9.26 -9.94 -2.45
N ARG A 16 9.27 -8.61 -2.43
CA ARG A 16 10.48 -7.80 -2.47
C ARG A 16 10.66 -7.11 -1.14
N THR A 17 11.92 -6.88 -0.78
CA THR A 17 12.29 -6.17 0.44
C THR A 17 13.10 -4.90 0.19
N ASP A 18 13.32 -4.56 -1.09
CA ASP A 18 14.08 -3.39 -1.49
C ASP A 18 13.34 -2.10 -1.11
N LEU A 19 13.97 -1.23 -0.31
CA LEU A 19 13.41 0.07 0.06
C LEU A 19 13.48 1.10 -1.07
N ALA A 20 14.57 1.09 -1.85
CA ALA A 20 14.85 2.14 -2.83
C ALA A 20 13.70 2.41 -3.83
N PRO A 21 12.99 1.40 -4.37
CA PRO A 21 11.84 1.64 -5.24
C PRO A 21 10.66 2.32 -4.56
N LEU A 22 10.44 2.05 -3.26
CA LEU A 22 9.38 2.64 -2.45
C LEU A 22 9.76 4.07 -2.04
N THR A 23 10.94 4.28 -1.46
CA THR A 23 11.37 5.60 -0.99
C THR A 23 11.54 6.61 -2.13
N SER A 24 11.92 6.13 -3.33
CA SER A 24 11.97 6.98 -4.53
C SER A 24 10.58 7.43 -5.01
N ARG A 25 9.50 6.74 -4.64
CA ARG A 25 8.12 7.04 -5.07
C ARG A 25 7.34 7.77 -3.98
N PHE A 26 7.52 7.35 -2.75
CA PHE A 26 6.84 7.83 -1.56
C PHE A 26 7.88 8.50 -0.68
N GLY A 27 8.04 9.82 -0.82
CA GLY A 27 9.02 10.58 -0.04
C GLY A 27 8.83 10.42 1.47
N LEU A 28 7.59 10.27 1.93
CA LEU A 28 7.24 10.00 3.34
C LEU A 28 7.78 8.66 3.88
N LEU A 29 8.31 7.78 3.02
CA LEU A 29 8.96 6.52 3.41
C LEU A 29 10.49 6.61 3.41
N GLU A 30 11.09 7.79 3.21
CA GLU A 30 12.55 7.94 3.08
C GLU A 30 13.33 7.37 4.28
N SER A 31 12.75 7.47 5.48
CA SER A 31 13.30 6.99 6.74
C SER A 31 12.88 5.56 7.10
N ALA A 32 12.17 4.85 6.23
CA ALA A 32 11.69 3.51 6.50
C ALA A 32 12.85 2.56 6.87
N GLU A 33 12.67 1.78 7.93
CA GLU A 33 13.69 0.84 8.42
C GLU A 33 13.71 -0.44 7.59
N SER A 34 12.52 -0.91 7.20
CA SER A 34 12.35 -2.09 6.33
C SER A 34 11.01 -2.05 5.62
N ALA A 35 10.89 -2.80 4.53
CA ALA A 35 9.61 -3.01 3.87
C ALA A 35 9.55 -4.40 3.25
N THR A 36 8.35 -4.94 3.13
CA THR A 36 8.03 -6.07 2.29
C THR A 36 6.91 -5.64 1.34
N TRP A 37 7.09 -5.83 0.03
CA TRP A 37 6.13 -5.35 -0.95
C TRP A 37 5.99 -6.28 -2.15
N LEU A 38 4.81 -6.19 -2.76
CA LEU A 38 4.43 -6.82 -4.00
C LEU A 38 4.12 -5.76 -5.03
N SER A 39 4.32 -6.11 -6.29
CA SER A 39 3.86 -5.27 -7.38
C SER A 39 3.42 -6.12 -8.55
N GLY A 40 2.61 -5.51 -9.39
CA GLY A 40 2.06 -6.20 -10.53
C GLY A 40 1.35 -5.24 -11.47
N ARG A 41 0.55 -5.86 -12.34
CA ARG A 41 -0.22 -5.21 -13.38
C ARG A 41 -1.66 -5.71 -13.27
N MET A 42 -2.61 -4.79 -13.23
CA MET A 42 -4.02 -5.11 -13.41
C MET A 42 -4.31 -5.21 -14.90
N GLY A 43 -5.01 -6.26 -15.27
CA GLY A 43 -5.40 -6.54 -16.64
C GLY A 43 -5.31 -8.02 -16.98
N ASP A 44 -6.11 -8.42 -17.95
CA ASP A 44 -6.01 -9.73 -18.57
C ASP A 44 -5.06 -9.62 -19.77
N ASP A 45 -4.01 -10.45 -19.82
CA ASP A 45 -3.03 -10.43 -20.93
C ASP A 45 -3.70 -10.69 -22.30
N SER A 46 -4.90 -11.28 -22.29
CA SER A 46 -5.69 -11.58 -23.48
C SER A 46 -6.46 -10.37 -24.03
N VAL A 47 -6.54 -9.24 -23.30
CA VAL A 47 -7.29 -8.05 -23.72
C VAL A 47 -6.30 -6.88 -23.93
N PRO A 48 -6.09 -6.41 -25.17
CA PRO A 48 -5.25 -5.23 -25.41
C PRO A 48 -5.89 -3.99 -24.78
N GLY A 49 -5.31 -3.53 -23.67
CA GLY A 49 -5.73 -2.36 -22.93
C GLY A 49 -4.58 -1.79 -22.09
N PRO A 50 -4.71 -0.55 -21.59
CA PRO A 50 -3.70 0.03 -20.72
C PRO A 50 -3.50 -0.86 -19.49
N SER A 51 -2.26 -1.21 -19.27
CA SER A 51 -1.82 -2.01 -18.14
C SER A 51 -1.66 -1.10 -16.92
N THR A 52 -2.66 -1.07 -16.05
CA THR A 52 -2.62 -0.37 -14.77
C THR A 52 -1.61 -1.08 -13.87
N TYR A 53 -0.62 -0.39 -13.31
CA TYR A 53 0.32 -1.01 -12.37
C TYR A 53 -0.21 -0.87 -10.93
N TRP A 54 0.18 -1.78 -10.05
CA TRP A 54 -0.14 -1.69 -8.63
C TRP A 54 1.06 -2.09 -7.78
N ILE A 55 1.10 -1.55 -6.56
CA ILE A 55 2.09 -1.86 -5.52
C ILE A 55 1.34 -1.98 -4.20
N ASP A 56 1.53 -3.10 -3.51
CA ASP A 56 1.11 -3.28 -2.12
C ASP A 56 2.38 -3.43 -1.26
N ALA A 57 2.46 -2.75 -0.13
CA ALA A 57 3.62 -2.75 0.74
C ALA A 57 3.23 -2.76 2.21
N ILE A 58 4.01 -3.46 3.02
CA ILE A 58 4.06 -3.37 4.48
C ILE A 58 5.42 -2.78 4.81
N VAL A 59 5.44 -1.67 5.53
CA VAL A 59 6.63 -0.86 5.78
C VAL A 59 6.76 -0.67 7.28
N THR A 60 7.96 -0.92 7.81
CA THR A 60 8.30 -0.58 9.19
C THR A 60 8.96 0.80 9.20
N LEU A 61 8.36 1.72 9.95
CA LEU A 61 8.82 3.08 10.14
C LEU A 61 9.48 3.23 11.52
N PRO A 62 10.42 4.18 11.66
CA PRO A 62 10.83 4.63 12.97
C PRO A 62 9.61 5.15 13.77
N GLU A 63 9.56 4.87 15.07
CA GLU A 63 8.45 5.29 15.95
C GLU A 63 8.17 6.80 15.86
N ALA A 64 9.21 7.62 15.72
CA ALA A 64 9.08 9.07 15.58
C ALA A 64 8.32 9.48 14.30
N ASP A 65 8.59 8.81 13.18
CA ASP A 65 7.94 9.11 11.90
C ASP A 65 6.51 8.55 11.87
N TYR A 66 6.31 7.36 12.43
CA TYR A 66 4.97 6.80 12.65
C TYR A 66 4.10 7.77 13.46
N GLN A 67 4.64 8.30 14.57
CA GLN A 67 3.91 9.23 15.43
C GLN A 67 3.67 10.58 14.76
N ALA A 68 4.59 11.06 13.92
CA ALA A 68 4.40 12.25 13.10
C ALA A 68 3.27 12.04 12.08
N LEU A 69 3.21 10.89 11.39
CA LEU A 69 2.12 10.58 10.47
C LEU A 69 0.75 10.55 11.17
N LEU A 70 0.70 9.99 12.39
CA LEU A 70 -0.53 9.99 13.18
C LEU A 70 -1.02 11.40 13.52
N ASP A 71 -0.12 12.27 13.96
CA ASP A 71 -0.46 13.64 14.38
C ASP A 71 -0.78 14.52 13.17
N ASP A 72 0.07 14.50 12.15
CA ASP A 72 -0.03 15.37 10.97
C ASP A 72 -1.25 15.06 10.10
N TYR A 73 -1.64 13.78 10.01
CA TYR A 73 -2.73 13.33 9.14
C TYR A 73 -3.97 12.87 9.90
N THR A 74 -4.02 13.05 11.23
CA THR A 74 -5.19 12.73 12.07
C THR A 74 -5.74 11.32 11.78
N ALA A 75 -4.86 10.32 11.69
CA ALA A 75 -5.28 8.95 11.45
C ALA A 75 -6.08 8.41 12.65
N VAL A 76 -7.26 7.87 12.40
CA VAL A 76 -8.18 7.38 13.45
C VAL A 76 -8.50 5.90 13.24
N ASP A 77 -8.95 5.24 14.30
CA ASP A 77 -9.40 3.85 14.25
C ASP A 77 -10.41 3.62 13.13
N THR A 78 -10.08 2.65 12.27
CA THR A 78 -10.92 2.22 11.17
C THR A 78 -11.39 0.78 11.38
N THR A 79 -12.64 0.53 10.99
CA THR A 79 -13.18 -0.83 10.92
C THR A 79 -12.79 -1.54 9.61
N THR A 80 -12.12 -0.84 8.71
CA THR A 80 -11.67 -1.37 7.43
C THR A 80 -10.25 -1.89 7.55
N ALA A 81 -10.08 -3.20 7.34
CA ALA A 81 -8.76 -3.81 7.26
C ALA A 81 -8.10 -3.49 5.91
N PRO A 82 -6.76 -3.34 5.87
CA PRO A 82 -6.03 -3.20 4.63
C PRO A 82 -6.21 -4.45 3.75
N VAL A 83 -6.45 -4.23 2.46
CA VAL A 83 -6.62 -5.31 1.47
C VAL A 83 -5.42 -5.33 0.55
N VAL A 84 -4.47 -6.23 0.82
CA VAL A 84 -3.25 -6.45 0.02
C VAL A 84 -3.31 -7.79 -0.73
N GLU A 85 -2.49 -7.98 -1.77
CA GLU A 85 -2.36 -9.27 -2.47
C GLU A 85 -1.59 -10.32 -1.67
N SER A 86 -1.93 -11.59 -1.88
CA SER A 86 -1.12 -12.71 -1.41
C SER A 86 0.22 -12.81 -2.14
N PRO A 87 1.31 -13.20 -1.46
CA PRO A 87 1.40 -13.64 -0.05
C PRO A 87 1.71 -12.49 0.96
N LEU A 88 1.41 -11.23 0.62
CA LEU A 88 1.63 -10.12 1.55
C LEU A 88 0.56 -10.04 2.64
N ASP A 89 -0.65 -10.53 2.37
CA ASP A 89 -1.76 -10.53 3.34
C ASP A 89 -1.43 -11.39 4.57
N GLU A 90 -0.66 -12.46 4.39
CA GLU A 90 -0.19 -13.35 5.45
C GLU A 90 0.82 -12.67 6.40
N GLN A 91 1.37 -11.52 6.02
CA GLN A 91 2.36 -10.76 6.81
C GLN A 91 1.75 -9.51 7.48
N LEU A 92 0.44 -9.28 7.32
CA LEU A 92 -0.22 -8.16 7.98
C LEU A 92 -0.15 -8.31 9.50
N PRO A 93 0.18 -7.23 10.24
CA PRO A 93 0.15 -7.27 11.69
C PRO A 93 -1.29 -7.48 12.16
N ASP A 94 -1.49 -8.39 13.11
CA ASP A 94 -2.77 -8.54 13.80
C ASP A 94 -3.13 -7.27 14.58
N GLY A 95 -4.43 -6.94 14.65
CA GLY A 95 -4.92 -5.88 15.51
C GLY A 95 -5.81 -4.87 14.80
N GLN A 96 -5.85 -3.66 15.35
CA GLN A 96 -6.59 -2.54 14.79
C GLN A 96 -5.71 -1.75 13.83
N TYR A 97 -6.38 -1.06 12.92
CA TYR A 97 -5.74 -0.18 11.95
C TYR A 97 -6.30 1.22 12.10
N LEU A 98 -5.46 2.19 11.81
CA LEU A 98 -5.77 3.60 11.76
C LEU A 98 -5.70 4.04 10.29
N ALA A 99 -6.62 4.87 9.86
CA ALA A 99 -6.64 5.42 8.51
C ALA A 99 -7.21 6.84 8.53
N SER A 100 -6.83 7.65 7.54
CA SER A 100 -7.50 8.92 7.26
C SER A 100 -7.47 9.25 5.78
N PRO A 101 -8.47 9.99 5.27
CA PRO A 101 -8.46 10.50 3.91
C PRO A 101 -7.28 11.43 3.63
N GLU A 102 -6.83 12.20 4.62
CA GLU A 102 -5.65 13.06 4.50
C GLU A 102 -4.36 12.24 4.32
N LEU A 103 -4.21 11.13 5.05
CA LEU A 103 -3.06 10.23 4.89
C LEU A 103 -3.06 9.60 3.49
N ASP A 104 -4.20 9.10 3.03
CA ASP A 104 -4.36 8.58 1.67
C ASP A 104 -3.99 9.62 0.61
N ALA A 105 -4.43 10.87 0.80
CA ALA A 105 -4.14 11.97 -0.11
C ALA A 105 -2.64 12.34 -0.11
N ALA A 106 -1.98 12.30 1.05
CA ALA A 106 -0.55 12.61 1.18
C ALA A 106 0.34 11.59 0.46
N PHE A 107 -0.06 10.33 0.44
CA PHE A 107 0.63 9.28 -0.31
C PHE A 107 0.19 9.19 -1.76
N SER A 108 -0.90 9.83 -2.17
CA SER A 108 -1.38 9.83 -3.56
C SER A 108 -0.72 10.92 -4.40
N GLN A 109 -0.60 10.68 -5.71
CA GLN A 109 -0.11 11.65 -6.69
C GLN A 109 -1.00 11.65 -7.95
N ASP A 110 -0.81 12.59 -8.87
CA ASP A 110 -1.55 12.62 -10.14
C ASP A 110 -1.44 11.31 -10.94
N ALA A 111 -0.31 10.61 -10.82
CA ALA A 111 -0.02 9.37 -11.54
C ALA A 111 -0.54 8.10 -10.82
N PHE A 112 -0.88 8.17 -9.53
CA PHE A 112 -1.33 7.00 -8.78
C PHE A 112 -2.13 7.36 -7.53
N ARG A 113 -3.12 6.52 -7.24
CA ARG A 113 -3.92 6.64 -6.01
C ARG A 113 -3.42 5.65 -4.98
N SER A 114 -3.23 6.13 -3.75
CA SER A 114 -2.79 5.31 -2.63
C SER A 114 -3.85 5.25 -1.53
N THR A 115 -3.89 4.11 -0.85
CA THR A 115 -4.65 3.87 0.36
C THR A 115 -3.67 3.38 1.43
N VAL A 116 -3.69 4.03 2.58
CA VAL A 116 -2.70 3.85 3.64
C VAL A 116 -3.42 3.51 4.94
N HIS A 117 -2.92 2.49 5.61
CA HIS A 117 -3.34 2.11 6.93
C HIS A 117 -2.12 2.08 7.84
N LEU A 118 -2.25 2.58 9.05
CA LEU A 118 -1.24 2.46 10.10
C LEU A 118 -1.71 1.37 11.06
N SER A 119 -0.85 0.42 11.42
CA SER A 119 -1.20 -0.57 12.43
C SER A 119 -0.99 0.03 13.82
N THR A 120 -1.85 -0.36 14.77
CA THR A 120 -1.72 0.09 16.17
C THR A 120 -0.51 -0.50 16.91
N ASP A 121 0.39 -1.21 16.23
CA ASP A 121 1.65 -1.71 16.77
C ASP A 121 2.71 -0.60 16.99
N GLY A 122 2.49 0.58 16.42
CA GLY A 122 3.30 1.78 16.67
C GLY A 122 4.43 2.03 15.66
N GLN A 123 4.53 1.21 14.62
CA GLN A 123 5.64 1.30 13.65
C GLN A 123 5.26 0.82 12.25
N THR A 124 4.17 0.06 12.08
CA THR A 124 3.85 -0.54 10.78
C THR A 124 2.89 0.33 9.98
N LEU A 125 3.27 0.60 8.73
CA LEU A 125 2.47 1.26 7.70
C LEU A 125 2.17 0.26 6.58
N ILE A 126 0.90 0.11 6.23
CA ILE A 126 0.44 -0.70 5.11
C ILE A 126 -0.04 0.23 4.01
N LEU A 127 0.54 0.07 2.82
CA LEU A 127 0.31 0.92 1.67
C LEU A 127 -0.20 0.08 0.51
N ARG A 128 -1.26 0.55 -0.13
CA ARG A 128 -1.74 0.04 -1.41
C ARG A 128 -1.78 1.17 -2.41
N SER A 129 -1.14 1.01 -3.56
CA SER A 129 -1.06 2.04 -4.59
C SER A 129 -1.42 1.49 -5.96
N VAL A 130 -2.26 2.20 -6.70
CA VAL A 130 -2.71 1.84 -8.04
C VAL A 130 -2.41 2.99 -9.00
N PHE A 131 -1.61 2.71 -10.03
CA PHE A 131 -1.14 3.67 -11.02
C PHE A 131 -2.15 3.81 -12.15
N GLN A 132 -2.53 5.06 -12.47
CA GLN A 132 -3.61 5.39 -13.39
C GLN A 132 -3.09 5.96 -14.72
#